data_AF-A0A1H1ZDI6-F1
#
_entry.id   AF-A0A1H1ZDI6-F1
#
_cell.length_a   1.000
_cell.length_b   1.000
_cell.length_c   1.000
_cell.angle_alpha   90.00
_cell.angle_beta   90.00
_cell.angle_gamma   90.00
#
_symmetry.space_group_name_H-M   'P 1'
#
loop_
_entity.id
_entity.type
_entity.pdbx_description
1 polymer ?
#
loop_
_entity_poly.entity_id
_entity_poly.type
_entity_poly.pdbx_seq_one_letter_code
_entity_poly.pdbx_strand_id
1 'polypeptide(L)'
;MLVPRPRTTALLVGTATAAVVLATAVPATAAVTSGPAITLRGSSSASSTTGQSVTVAKPAGTVAGDVLVARVANRGDVSAAMTSAGWSTVGSTQSAALLKSVVLVRVARAGEPASYTFDVSEPSNLAASVTAYDNVDNADPVDSFAGRVNGNLDLFTTPGVTSTVGNAMAVWFGTQLYSGTDCVADAITPPSGLTEVLDDCLAPGGSGLAIDGAQRQLGAAATRSGWVGSSDFLRTNVTQVLTLRPAAKVQTASRYAGSSVDVGKLWEGYDLLGNRDTALSDATLHEPSGLAASRVNEDVQYVHSESDVPGMVAVSTRTARVLGRYDVAIPDQWDWEDIATGPCPAGSCIFAGDIGRANGKPNPPSTFAVYRVAEPDLAAGETRGTLRGDWFRFRYPDAPHNAEAMMVHPVTGRIYVITKEEDGHSGVYAFPATLPAPSSTTVTTLSRVATLDVPTWGGDPGDTHAATWFAQVTAASIHPGGDRFLLRTPYRVYEYRAPAGSSFESAFDAAPVTLTAPSGESQGEAVEYAPDGSAYYTLGEREAPPFTLKRVDRR
;
A
#
# COMPACT_ATOMS: atom_id res chain seq x y z
N MET A 1 82.22 -0.98 43.56
CA MET A 1 82.21 0.36 42.93
C MET A 1 81.42 0.22 41.63
N LEU A 2 80.10 0.41 41.68
CA LEU A 2 79.19 0.03 40.59
C LEU A 2 78.78 1.29 39.81
N VAL A 3 79.27 1.35 38.58
CA VAL A 3 79.01 2.40 37.59
C VAL A 3 77.55 2.31 37.12
N PRO A 4 76.79 3.42 37.07
CA PRO A 4 75.38 3.40 36.68
C PRO A 4 75.21 3.31 35.15
N ARG A 5 74.28 2.45 34.72
CA ARG A 5 73.86 2.29 33.32
C ARG A 5 72.90 3.42 32.89
N PRO A 6 72.96 3.90 31.64
CA PRO A 6 72.06 4.93 31.13
C PRO A 6 70.66 4.37 30.85
N ARG A 7 69.63 5.18 31.12
CA ARG A 7 68.22 4.92 30.82
C ARG A 7 67.93 5.22 29.35
N THR A 8 67.41 4.23 28.63
CA THR A 8 66.84 4.37 27.29
C THR A 8 65.33 4.58 27.41
N THR A 9 64.84 5.70 26.88
CA THR A 9 63.41 6.03 26.76
C THR A 9 62.85 5.31 25.54
N ALA A 10 61.94 4.35 25.73
CA ALA A 10 61.21 3.69 24.66
C ALA A 10 59.88 4.42 24.38
N LEU A 11 59.69 4.82 23.12
CA LEU A 11 58.45 5.39 22.59
C LEU A 11 57.46 4.24 22.32
N LEU A 12 56.37 4.16 23.07
CA LEU A 12 55.28 3.22 22.78
C LEU A 12 54.40 3.80 21.67
N VAL A 13 54.37 3.14 20.51
CA VAL A 13 53.35 3.34 19.47
C VAL A 13 52.15 2.47 19.85
N GLY A 14 51.06 3.09 20.29
CA GLY A 14 49.79 2.40 20.56
C GLY A 14 49.01 2.16 19.27
N THR A 15 48.84 0.90 18.89
CA THR A 15 47.89 0.48 17.85
C THR A 15 46.49 0.44 18.45
N ALA A 16 45.58 1.30 18.00
CA ALA A 16 44.17 1.25 18.34
C ALA A 16 43.45 0.30 17.36
N THR A 17 43.05 -0.88 17.85
CA THR A 17 42.11 -1.78 17.17
C THR A 17 40.70 -1.21 17.32
N ALA A 18 40.11 -0.70 16.24
CA ALA A 18 38.70 -0.32 16.20
C ALA A 18 37.84 -1.59 16.16
N ALA A 19 37.07 -1.84 17.22
CA ALA A 19 36.03 -2.86 17.22
C ALA A 19 34.86 -2.39 16.36
N VAL A 20 34.58 -3.11 15.27
CA VAL A 20 33.38 -2.92 14.44
C VAL A 20 32.18 -3.42 15.24
N VAL A 21 31.39 -2.49 15.76
CA VAL A 21 30.04 -2.79 16.26
C VAL A 21 29.13 -2.85 15.04
N LEU A 22 28.72 -4.05 14.62
CA LEU A 22 27.61 -4.20 13.67
C LEU A 22 26.33 -3.74 14.36
N ALA A 23 25.94 -2.49 14.12
CA ALA A 23 24.58 -2.03 14.39
C ALA A 23 23.67 -2.65 13.31
N THR A 24 22.88 -3.66 13.69
CA THR A 24 21.77 -4.12 12.86
C THR A 24 20.78 -2.98 12.72
N ALA A 25 20.67 -2.41 11.51
CA ALA A 25 19.68 -1.40 11.19
C ALA A 25 18.28 -2.00 11.43
N VAL A 26 17.55 -1.44 12.39
CA VAL A 26 16.11 -1.66 12.52
C VAL A 26 15.47 -0.93 11.34
N PRO A 27 14.68 -1.60 10.49
CA PRO A 27 14.04 -0.94 9.37
C PRO A 27 13.12 0.17 9.88
N ALA A 28 13.19 1.35 9.25
CA ALA A 28 12.29 2.45 9.51
C ALA A 28 10.85 2.00 9.22
N THR A 29 9.98 2.10 10.22
CA THR A 29 8.54 1.83 10.11
C THR A 29 7.91 2.76 9.07
N ALA A 30 7.48 2.19 7.95
CA ALA A 30 6.70 2.88 6.93
C ALA A 30 5.42 3.46 7.54
N ALA A 31 5.08 4.71 7.19
CA ALA A 31 3.77 5.27 7.50
C ALA A 31 2.73 4.56 6.64
N VAL A 32 1.88 3.73 7.27
CA VAL A 32 0.89 2.91 6.57
C VAL A 32 -0.31 3.77 6.17
N THR A 33 -0.47 3.97 4.86
CA THR A 33 -1.71 4.44 4.25
C THR A 33 -2.84 3.47 4.59
N SER A 34 -3.99 3.98 5.01
CA SER A 34 -5.12 3.15 5.43
C SER A 34 -5.61 2.26 4.28
N GLY A 35 -5.47 0.93 4.41
CA GLY A 35 -6.07 -0.04 3.50
C GLY A 35 -7.60 0.03 3.48
N PRO A 36 -8.28 -0.67 2.55
CA PRO A 36 -9.74 -0.78 2.56
C PRO A 36 -10.23 -1.30 3.92
N ALA A 37 -11.48 -0.96 4.28
CA ALA A 37 -12.07 -1.46 5.51
C ALA A 37 -12.13 -2.99 5.49
N ILE A 38 -11.73 -3.61 6.59
CA ILE A 38 -11.84 -5.05 6.79
C ILE A 38 -13.32 -5.37 6.98
N THR A 39 -13.81 -6.40 6.30
CA THR A 39 -15.21 -6.83 6.42
C THR A 39 -15.31 -8.27 6.89
N LEU A 40 -16.36 -8.57 7.67
CA LEU A 40 -16.64 -9.92 8.14
C LEU A 40 -17.30 -10.72 7.02
N ARG A 41 -16.78 -11.92 6.75
CA ARG A 41 -17.41 -12.92 5.87
C ARG A 41 -18.43 -13.77 6.62
N GLY A 42 -18.03 -14.24 7.81
CA GLY A 42 -18.85 -15.08 8.66
C GLY A 42 -18.06 -15.70 9.80
N SER A 43 -18.76 -16.38 10.70
CA SER A 43 -18.18 -17.09 11.84
C SER A 43 -18.76 -18.51 11.94
N SER A 44 -18.07 -19.39 12.66
CA SER A 44 -18.50 -20.74 12.99
C SER A 44 -17.86 -21.17 14.30
N SER A 45 -18.52 -22.04 15.05
CA SER A 45 -18.03 -22.60 16.29
C SER A 45 -18.34 -24.08 16.41
N ALA A 46 -17.62 -24.75 17.30
CA ALA A 46 -17.89 -26.12 17.71
C ALA A 46 -17.33 -26.36 19.10
N SER A 47 -17.82 -27.42 19.74
CA SER A 47 -17.34 -27.87 21.03
C SER A 47 -17.19 -29.38 21.10
N SER A 48 -16.39 -29.84 22.05
CA SER A 48 -16.09 -31.26 22.27
C SER A 48 -15.93 -31.53 23.77
N THR A 49 -16.55 -32.60 24.27
CA THR A 49 -16.50 -32.98 25.69
C THR A 49 -15.46 -34.08 25.88
N THR A 50 -14.49 -33.87 26.77
CA THR A 50 -13.40 -34.80 27.06
C THR A 50 -12.71 -35.31 25.78
N GLY A 51 -12.59 -34.44 24.78
CA GLY A 51 -12.05 -34.75 23.47
C GLY A 51 -10.56 -34.43 23.38
N GLN A 52 -9.87 -35.13 22.50
CA GLN A 52 -8.51 -34.76 22.07
C GLN A 52 -8.52 -33.86 20.83
N SER A 53 -9.71 -33.54 20.30
CA SER A 53 -9.85 -32.61 19.18
C SER A 53 -11.22 -31.94 19.16
N VAL A 54 -11.28 -30.81 18.46
CA VAL A 54 -12.51 -30.11 18.11
C VAL A 54 -12.46 -29.73 16.64
N THR A 55 -13.55 -29.97 15.91
CA THR A 55 -13.65 -29.70 14.47
C THR A 55 -14.68 -28.60 14.23
N VAL A 56 -14.22 -27.47 13.69
CA VAL A 56 -15.06 -26.30 13.38
C VAL A 56 -15.30 -26.24 11.87
N ALA A 57 -16.54 -26.01 11.44
CA ALA A 57 -16.86 -25.81 10.04
C ALA A 57 -16.17 -24.55 9.48
N LYS A 58 -15.83 -24.56 8.18
CA LYS A 58 -15.38 -23.35 7.51
C LYS A 58 -16.53 -22.31 7.52
N PRO A 59 -16.29 -21.06 7.94
CA PRO A 59 -17.32 -20.04 7.90
C PRO A 59 -17.94 -19.88 6.51
N ALA A 60 -19.26 -19.73 6.45
CA ALA A 60 -19.97 -19.53 5.20
C ALA A 60 -19.43 -18.29 4.47
N GLY A 61 -19.31 -18.38 3.14
CA GLY A 61 -18.80 -17.29 2.31
C GLY A 61 -17.28 -17.13 2.28
N THR A 62 -16.51 -17.94 3.02
CA THR A 62 -15.04 -17.93 2.96
C THR A 62 -14.55 -18.24 1.55
N VAL A 63 -13.72 -17.36 0.99
CA VAL A 63 -13.05 -17.50 -0.30
C VAL A 63 -11.52 -17.44 -0.14
N ALA A 64 -10.79 -17.81 -1.20
CA ALA A 64 -9.33 -17.70 -1.18
C ALA A 64 -8.90 -16.23 -1.03
N GLY A 65 -7.93 -15.97 -0.16
CA GLY A 65 -7.47 -14.62 0.20
C GLY A 65 -8.09 -14.07 1.48
N ASP A 66 -9.19 -14.64 1.99
CA ASP A 66 -9.70 -14.26 3.30
C ASP A 66 -8.71 -14.69 4.41
N VAL A 67 -8.63 -13.90 5.48
CA VAL A 67 -7.90 -14.28 6.70
C VAL A 67 -8.88 -14.85 7.71
N LEU A 68 -8.58 -16.07 8.16
CA LEU A 68 -9.31 -16.79 9.17
C LEU A 68 -8.63 -16.58 10.51
N VAL A 69 -9.41 -16.23 11.53
CA VAL A 69 -8.97 -16.12 12.92
C VAL A 69 -9.66 -17.21 13.72
N ALA A 70 -8.89 -18.11 14.31
CA ALA A 70 -9.40 -19.14 15.20
C ALA A 70 -9.12 -18.78 16.66
N ARG A 71 -10.06 -19.11 17.54
CA ARG A 71 -9.86 -19.18 18.98
C ARG A 71 -10.19 -20.58 19.44
N VAL A 72 -9.28 -21.22 20.17
CA VAL A 72 -9.45 -22.57 20.73
C VAL A 72 -9.25 -22.49 22.23
N ALA A 73 -10.30 -22.78 22.98
CA ALA A 73 -10.28 -22.82 24.42
C ALA A 73 -10.30 -24.27 24.91
N ASN A 74 -9.48 -24.57 25.91
CA ASN A 74 -9.55 -25.82 26.64
C ASN A 74 -9.70 -25.61 28.14
N ARG A 75 -10.52 -26.44 28.76
CA ARG A 75 -10.70 -26.53 30.21
C ARG A 75 -10.10 -27.82 30.73
N GLY A 76 -9.37 -27.71 31.85
CA GLY A 76 -8.83 -28.84 32.60
C GLY A 76 -7.31 -28.84 32.58
N ASP A 77 -6.71 -29.20 31.44
CA ASP A 77 -5.26 -29.30 31.32
C ASP A 77 -4.67 -28.14 30.50
N VAL A 78 -4.33 -27.04 31.19
CA VAL A 78 -3.70 -25.88 30.52
C VAL A 78 -2.31 -26.18 29.96
N SER A 79 -1.68 -27.28 30.36
CA SER A 79 -0.38 -27.71 29.83
C SER A 79 -0.49 -28.46 28.50
N ALA A 80 -1.70 -28.93 28.15
CA ALA A 80 -1.95 -29.61 26.88
C ALA A 80 -1.44 -28.79 25.70
N ALA A 81 -0.62 -29.42 24.86
CA ALA A 81 -0.14 -28.83 23.63
C ALA A 81 -1.30 -28.77 22.63
N MET A 82 -1.45 -27.64 21.92
CA MET A 82 -2.43 -27.49 20.84
C MET A 82 -1.71 -27.53 19.51
N THR A 83 -2.19 -28.37 18.60
CA THR A 83 -1.66 -28.47 17.23
C THR A 83 -2.77 -28.28 16.21
N SER A 84 -2.44 -27.63 15.10
CA SER A 84 -3.36 -27.46 13.98
C SER A 84 -2.60 -27.29 12.68
N ALA A 85 -2.96 -28.07 11.68
CA ALA A 85 -2.26 -28.09 10.40
C ALA A 85 -2.57 -26.82 9.59
N GLY A 86 -1.53 -26.09 9.19
CA GLY A 86 -1.65 -24.91 8.33
C GLY A 86 -2.20 -23.66 9.02
N TRP A 87 -2.11 -23.59 10.36
CA TRP A 87 -2.44 -22.41 11.16
C TRP A 87 -1.18 -21.88 11.84
N SER A 88 -1.10 -20.56 12.00
CA SER A 88 -0.04 -19.89 12.73
C SER A 88 -0.58 -19.41 14.07
N THR A 89 0.07 -19.75 15.17
CA THR A 89 -0.32 -19.26 16.50
C THR A 89 0.02 -17.78 16.65
N VAL A 90 -0.97 -16.98 17.05
CA VAL A 90 -0.79 -15.56 17.40
C VAL A 90 -0.37 -15.42 18.85
N GLY A 91 -1.06 -16.13 19.75
CA GLY A 91 -0.76 -16.07 21.16
C GLY A 91 -1.63 -16.99 22.00
N SER A 92 -1.22 -17.21 23.25
CA SER A 92 -1.93 -18.02 24.22
C SER A 92 -2.08 -17.26 25.54
N THR A 93 -3.25 -17.42 26.15
CA THR A 93 -3.56 -16.87 27.47
C THR A 93 -4.10 -18.01 28.33
N GLN A 94 -3.50 -18.24 29.49
CA GLN A 94 -3.90 -19.33 30.37
C GLN A 94 -3.92 -18.90 31.83
N SER A 95 -4.95 -19.35 32.55
CA SER A 95 -4.99 -19.32 34.01
C SER A 95 -3.96 -20.28 34.61
N ALA A 96 -3.81 -20.26 35.93
CA ALA A 96 -2.87 -21.11 36.64
C ALA A 96 -3.08 -22.62 36.39
N ALA A 97 -4.32 -23.07 36.19
CA ALA A 97 -4.61 -24.50 36.07
C ALA A 97 -5.85 -24.89 35.27
N LEU A 98 -6.83 -24.00 35.06
CA LEU A 98 -8.17 -24.45 34.66
C LEU A 98 -8.56 -24.16 33.22
N LEU A 99 -8.09 -23.03 32.69
CA LEU A 99 -8.53 -22.46 31.43
C LEU A 99 -7.34 -21.96 30.63
N LYS A 100 -7.26 -22.35 29.36
CA LYS A 100 -6.34 -21.82 28.37
C LYS A 100 -7.09 -21.53 27.07
N SER A 101 -6.71 -20.44 26.42
CA SER A 101 -7.22 -20.02 25.12
C SER A 101 -6.05 -19.68 24.20
N VAL A 102 -6.10 -20.18 22.97
CA VAL A 102 -5.10 -19.94 21.94
C VAL A 102 -5.79 -19.26 20.75
N VAL A 103 -5.19 -18.19 20.27
CA VAL A 103 -5.61 -17.51 19.04
C VAL A 103 -4.66 -17.89 17.91
N LEU A 104 -5.21 -18.26 16.77
CA LEU A 104 -4.47 -18.65 15.58
C LEU A 104 -5.00 -17.91 14.35
N VAL A 105 -4.15 -17.78 13.33
CA VAL A 105 -4.50 -17.20 12.04
C VAL A 105 -4.11 -18.11 10.89
N ARG A 106 -4.88 -18.02 9.81
CA ARG A 106 -4.64 -18.74 8.56
C ARG A 106 -5.15 -17.92 7.39
N VAL A 107 -4.43 -17.93 6.28
CA VAL A 107 -4.91 -17.38 5.00
C VAL A 107 -5.61 -18.49 4.23
N ALA A 108 -6.88 -18.27 3.87
CA ALA A 108 -7.65 -19.20 3.05
C ALA A 108 -7.07 -19.28 1.62
N ARG A 109 -6.99 -20.49 1.06
CA ARG A 109 -6.41 -20.76 -0.27
C ARG A 109 -7.44 -21.35 -1.23
N ALA A 110 -7.08 -21.42 -2.51
CA ALA A 110 -7.87 -22.19 -3.46
C ALA A 110 -7.94 -23.65 -2.99
N GLY A 111 -9.15 -24.21 -2.91
CA GLY A 111 -9.38 -25.55 -2.34
C GLY A 111 -9.45 -25.60 -0.80
N GLU A 112 -9.74 -24.47 -0.15
CA GLU A 112 -9.86 -24.42 1.32
C GLU A 112 -10.82 -25.51 1.86
N PRO A 113 -10.40 -26.32 2.86
CA PRO A 113 -11.19 -27.44 3.35
C PRO A 113 -12.55 -27.02 3.91
N ALA A 114 -13.47 -27.98 4.01
CA ALA A 114 -14.81 -27.73 4.53
C ALA A 114 -14.83 -27.50 6.06
N SER A 115 -13.79 -27.93 6.77
CA SER A 115 -13.66 -27.80 8.22
C SER A 115 -12.20 -27.79 8.65
N TYR A 116 -11.97 -27.38 9.90
CA TYR A 116 -10.67 -27.30 10.54
C TYR A 116 -10.70 -28.10 11.84
N THR A 117 -9.69 -28.95 12.05
CA THR A 117 -9.54 -29.72 13.30
C THR A 117 -8.37 -29.16 14.09
N PHE A 118 -8.62 -28.92 15.38
CA PHE A 118 -7.63 -28.48 16.35
C PHE A 118 -7.46 -29.60 17.38
N ASP A 119 -6.24 -30.13 17.46
CA ASP A 119 -5.92 -31.25 18.33
C ASP A 119 -5.28 -30.74 19.63
N VAL A 120 -5.54 -31.47 20.71
CA VAL A 120 -4.91 -31.28 22.02
C VAL A 120 -4.23 -32.57 22.46
N SER A 121 -3.06 -32.46 23.08
CA SER A 121 -2.28 -33.63 23.50
C SER A 121 -2.94 -34.44 24.62
N GLU A 122 -3.88 -33.84 25.36
CA GLU A 122 -4.56 -34.45 26.50
C GLU A 122 -6.08 -34.23 26.42
N PRO A 123 -6.91 -35.23 26.74
CA PRO A 123 -8.37 -35.09 26.74
C PRO A 123 -8.85 -33.87 27.54
N SER A 124 -9.59 -32.99 26.89
CA SER A 124 -10.06 -31.73 27.49
C SER A 124 -11.48 -31.42 27.05
N ASN A 125 -12.16 -30.56 27.81
CA ASN A 125 -13.36 -29.90 27.32
C ASN A 125 -12.95 -28.73 26.43
N LEU A 126 -13.39 -28.74 25.18
CA LEU A 126 -12.93 -27.83 24.13
C LEU A 126 -14.10 -27.00 23.60
N ALA A 127 -13.86 -25.72 23.40
CA ALA A 127 -14.75 -24.84 22.65
C ALA A 127 -13.90 -24.01 21.69
N ALA A 128 -14.25 -24.00 20.41
CA ALA A 128 -13.49 -23.32 19.39
C ALA A 128 -14.39 -22.52 18.46
N SER A 129 -13.83 -21.46 17.91
CA SER A 129 -14.48 -20.60 16.92
C SER A 129 -13.53 -20.23 15.81
N VAL A 130 -14.04 -20.06 14.60
CA VAL A 130 -13.32 -19.53 13.45
C VAL A 130 -14.14 -18.39 12.85
N THR A 131 -13.50 -17.25 12.64
CA THR A 131 -14.09 -16.06 12.02
C THR A 131 -13.30 -15.68 10.78
N ALA A 132 -13.98 -15.42 9.66
CA ALA A 132 -13.38 -15.11 8.38
C ALA A 132 -13.50 -13.63 8.04
N TYR A 133 -12.40 -13.03 7.59
CA TYR A 133 -12.29 -11.61 7.27
C TYR A 133 -11.76 -11.38 5.85
N ASP A 134 -12.39 -10.47 5.13
CA ASP A 134 -11.93 -9.93 3.85
C ASP A 134 -11.05 -8.69 4.05
N ASN A 135 -10.28 -8.32 3.03
CA ASN A 135 -9.42 -7.13 3.01
C ASN A 135 -8.38 -7.09 4.13
N VAL A 136 -7.84 -8.25 4.52
CA VAL A 136 -6.76 -8.36 5.52
C VAL A 136 -5.45 -8.69 4.79
N ASP A 137 -4.33 -8.15 5.28
CA ASP A 137 -3.00 -8.45 4.74
C ASP A 137 -2.70 -9.96 4.83
N ASN A 138 -2.46 -10.61 3.68
CA ASN A 138 -2.16 -12.04 3.65
C ASN A 138 -0.71 -12.39 3.98
N ALA A 139 0.22 -11.44 3.88
CA ALA A 139 1.62 -11.63 4.21
C ALA A 139 1.86 -11.41 5.70
N ASP A 140 1.26 -10.35 6.27
CA ASP A 140 1.36 -9.99 7.68
C ASP A 140 0.00 -9.59 8.29
N PRO A 141 -0.88 -10.57 8.57
CA PRO A 141 -2.28 -10.31 8.96
C PRO A 141 -2.46 -9.68 10.33
N VAL A 142 -1.52 -9.88 11.27
CA VAL A 142 -1.70 -9.48 12.68
C VAL A 142 -0.79 -8.31 12.99
N ASP A 143 -1.42 -7.19 13.36
CA ASP A 143 -0.71 -5.97 13.73
C ASP A 143 -0.32 -5.93 15.21
N SER A 144 -1.22 -6.40 16.08
CA SER A 144 -0.93 -6.53 17.52
C SER A 144 -1.82 -7.59 18.17
N PHE A 145 -1.36 -8.11 19.31
CA PHE A 145 -2.11 -9.05 20.14
C PHE A 145 -1.86 -8.78 21.63
N ALA A 146 -2.90 -8.91 22.44
CA ALA A 146 -2.82 -8.86 23.88
C ALA A 146 -3.82 -9.82 24.53
N GLY A 147 -3.44 -10.39 25.68
CA GLY A 147 -4.27 -11.30 26.44
C GLY A 147 -4.18 -11.05 27.94
N ARG A 148 -5.26 -11.33 28.67
CA ARG A 148 -5.32 -11.22 30.13
C ARG A 148 -6.10 -12.36 30.75
N VAL A 149 -5.59 -12.85 31.88
CA VAL A 149 -6.34 -13.68 32.81
C VAL A 149 -6.99 -12.75 33.84
N ASN A 150 -8.31 -12.74 33.94
CA ASN A 150 -9.02 -11.93 34.93
C ASN A 150 -9.24 -12.71 36.24
N GLY A 151 -9.10 -14.03 36.21
CA GLY A 151 -9.37 -14.89 37.36
C GLY A 151 -10.86 -15.06 37.56
N ASN A 152 -11.28 -15.32 38.80
CA ASN A 152 -12.68 -15.61 39.14
C ASN A 152 -13.51 -14.32 39.28
N LEU A 153 -13.85 -13.72 38.14
CA LEU A 153 -14.57 -12.45 38.02
C LEU A 153 -15.68 -12.55 36.96
N ASP A 154 -16.66 -11.66 37.09
CA ASP A 154 -17.72 -11.36 36.13
C ASP A 154 -17.30 -10.33 35.07
N LEU A 155 -16.15 -9.66 35.27
CA LEU A 155 -15.60 -8.69 34.34
C LEU A 155 -14.55 -9.29 33.40
N PHE A 156 -14.62 -8.84 32.14
CA PHE A 156 -13.75 -9.28 31.05
C PHE A 156 -12.92 -8.11 30.54
N THR A 157 -11.85 -7.77 31.27
CA THR A 157 -10.97 -6.66 30.89
C THR A 157 -9.86 -7.15 29.96
N THR A 158 -9.60 -6.46 28.86
CA THR A 158 -8.39 -6.69 28.03
C THR A 158 -7.31 -5.66 28.32
N PRO A 159 -6.03 -5.96 28.06
CA PRO A 159 -5.01 -4.93 27.96
C PRO A 159 -5.29 -4.01 26.75
N GLY A 160 -4.71 -2.81 26.77
CA GLY A 160 -4.72 -1.93 25.61
C GLY A 160 -3.91 -2.53 24.44
N VAL A 161 -4.28 -2.13 23.22
CA VAL A 161 -3.59 -2.53 21.99
C VAL A 161 -3.15 -1.30 21.22
N THR A 162 -2.08 -1.45 20.44
CA THR A 162 -1.61 -0.40 19.53
C THR A 162 -1.81 -0.88 18.11
N SER A 163 -2.65 -0.17 17.35
CA SER A 163 -2.67 -0.35 15.90
C SER A 163 -1.61 0.55 15.29
N THR A 164 -0.65 -0.04 14.56
CA THR A 164 0.39 0.71 13.84
C THR A 164 -0.13 1.24 12.50
N VAL A 165 -1.33 0.82 12.10
CA VAL A 165 -1.97 1.14 10.83
C VAL A 165 -3.38 1.72 11.04
N GLY A 166 -3.80 2.56 10.09
CA GLY A 166 -5.19 3.00 9.99
C GLY A 166 -6.08 1.89 9.42
N ASN A 167 -7.38 1.90 9.75
CA ASN A 167 -8.37 0.93 9.29
C ASN A 167 -8.11 -0.54 9.73
N ALA A 168 -7.36 -0.75 10.81
CA ALA A 168 -7.27 -2.07 11.42
C ALA A 168 -8.61 -2.58 11.96
N MET A 169 -8.79 -3.89 12.07
CA MET A 169 -9.95 -4.51 12.73
C MET A 169 -9.52 -5.03 14.10
N ALA A 170 -10.09 -4.50 15.18
CA ALA A 170 -9.97 -5.13 16.49
C ALA A 170 -10.91 -6.33 16.57
N VAL A 171 -10.39 -7.48 16.99
CA VAL A 171 -11.17 -8.70 17.25
C VAL A 171 -10.92 -9.11 18.69
N TRP A 172 -11.97 -9.04 19.50
CA TRP A 172 -12.00 -9.34 20.92
C TRP A 172 -12.59 -10.73 21.15
N PHE A 173 -12.03 -11.46 22.11
CA PHE A 173 -12.52 -12.76 22.55
C PHE A 173 -12.69 -12.78 24.07
N GLY A 174 -13.86 -13.24 24.50
CA GLY A 174 -14.15 -13.62 25.88
C GLY A 174 -14.23 -15.14 26.01
N THR A 175 -13.54 -15.71 26.99
CA THR A 175 -13.63 -17.15 27.31
C THR A 175 -13.79 -17.33 28.81
N GLN A 176 -14.76 -18.13 29.24
CA GLN A 176 -15.06 -18.33 30.65
C GLN A 176 -15.39 -19.80 30.96
N LEU A 177 -15.04 -20.25 32.16
CA LEU A 177 -15.57 -21.52 32.67
C LEU A 177 -17.09 -21.44 32.83
N TYR A 178 -17.80 -22.42 32.30
CA TYR A 178 -19.26 -22.48 32.40
C TYR A 178 -19.69 -23.72 33.21
N SER A 179 -20.78 -23.61 33.96
CA SER A 179 -21.30 -24.71 34.79
C SER A 179 -22.76 -25.04 34.54
N GLY A 180 -23.42 -24.31 33.64
CA GLY A 180 -24.81 -24.58 33.28
C GLY A 180 -24.97 -25.95 32.64
N THR A 181 -26.19 -26.47 32.73
CA THR A 181 -26.62 -27.70 32.06
C THR A 181 -26.97 -27.47 30.61
N ASP A 182 -27.36 -26.25 30.27
CA ASP A 182 -27.77 -25.84 28.94
C ASP A 182 -27.03 -24.56 28.56
N CYS A 183 -26.85 -24.36 27.25
CA CYS A 183 -26.33 -23.10 26.74
C CYS A 183 -27.35 -21.97 26.92
N VAL A 184 -26.86 -20.83 27.38
CA VAL A 184 -27.66 -19.60 27.51
C VAL A 184 -27.14 -18.58 26.50
N ALA A 185 -28.07 -17.83 25.89
CA ALA A 185 -27.70 -16.68 25.08
C ALA A 185 -27.02 -15.61 25.96
N ASP A 186 -26.05 -14.92 25.38
CA ASP A 186 -25.32 -13.81 25.97
C ASP A 186 -24.65 -14.19 27.30
N ALA A 187 -24.15 -15.43 27.42
CA ALA A 187 -23.45 -15.90 28.62
C ALA A 187 -22.25 -14.99 28.97
N ILE A 188 -21.68 -14.35 27.95
CA ILE A 188 -20.75 -13.25 28.04
C ILE A 188 -21.40 -12.10 27.26
N THR A 189 -21.32 -10.88 27.79
CA THR A 189 -21.70 -9.66 27.11
C THR A 189 -20.43 -8.99 26.59
N PRO A 190 -20.31 -8.76 25.27
CA PRO A 190 -19.12 -8.15 24.72
C PRO A 190 -18.99 -6.67 25.13
N PRO A 191 -17.77 -6.10 25.05
CA PRO A 191 -17.56 -4.71 25.40
C PRO A 191 -18.39 -3.72 24.59
N SER A 192 -18.81 -2.63 25.23
CA SER A 192 -19.58 -1.58 24.55
C SER A 192 -18.83 -0.98 23.35
N GLY A 193 -19.56 -0.80 22.25
CA GLY A 193 -19.02 -0.27 21.00
C GLY A 193 -18.27 -1.29 20.13
N LEU A 194 -18.26 -2.57 20.49
CA LEU A 194 -17.92 -3.67 19.59
C LEU A 194 -19.21 -4.30 19.07
N THR A 195 -19.17 -4.80 17.84
CA THR A 195 -20.23 -5.60 17.24
C THR A 195 -19.94 -7.06 17.51
N GLU A 196 -20.87 -7.74 18.16
CA GLU A 196 -20.81 -9.18 18.39
C GLU A 196 -20.89 -9.96 17.08
N VAL A 197 -20.04 -10.99 16.96
CA VAL A 197 -19.97 -11.85 15.77
C VAL A 197 -20.06 -13.33 16.11
N LEU A 198 -20.00 -13.68 17.38
CA LEU A 198 -20.09 -15.04 17.88
C LEU A 198 -20.48 -15.05 19.37
N ASP A 199 -21.48 -15.87 19.69
CA ASP A 199 -21.80 -16.29 21.04
C ASP A 199 -22.09 -17.80 21.02
N ASP A 200 -21.38 -18.58 21.84
CA ASP A 200 -21.58 -20.02 21.92
C ASP A 200 -21.04 -20.60 23.24
N CYS A 201 -21.41 -21.85 23.55
CA CYS A 201 -20.89 -22.57 24.69
C CYS A 201 -20.84 -24.09 24.55
N LEU A 202 -20.10 -24.68 25.48
CA LEU A 202 -20.08 -26.09 25.81
C LEU A 202 -20.72 -26.25 27.19
N ALA A 203 -21.83 -26.97 27.30
CA ALA A 203 -22.60 -27.10 28.56
C ALA A 203 -22.80 -28.56 29.05
N PRO A 204 -21.75 -29.38 29.26
CA PRO A 204 -21.89 -30.78 29.71
C PRO A 204 -22.28 -30.92 31.19
N GLY A 205 -22.75 -29.86 31.85
CA GLY A 205 -23.03 -29.80 33.28
C GLY A 205 -21.76 -29.69 34.13
N GLY A 206 -21.57 -28.56 34.82
CA GLY A 206 -20.48 -28.35 35.79
C GLY A 206 -19.06 -28.17 35.22
N SER A 207 -18.79 -28.65 34.00
CA SER A 207 -17.46 -28.66 33.38
C SER A 207 -17.37 -27.93 32.03
N GLY A 208 -18.33 -27.06 31.71
CA GLY A 208 -18.41 -26.34 30.44
C GLY A 208 -17.47 -25.16 30.19
N LEU A 209 -17.66 -24.52 29.04
CA LEU A 209 -16.99 -23.31 28.58
C LEU A 209 -18.03 -22.38 27.93
N ALA A 210 -17.95 -21.08 28.18
CA ALA A 210 -18.64 -20.05 27.40
C ALA A 210 -17.61 -19.30 26.56
N ILE A 211 -17.96 -19.01 25.31
CA ILE A 211 -17.09 -18.40 24.33
C ILE A 211 -17.81 -17.29 23.55
N ASP A 212 -17.17 -16.13 23.45
CA ASP A 212 -17.73 -14.96 22.76
C ASP A 212 -16.65 -14.32 21.87
N GLY A 213 -17.07 -13.77 20.74
CA GLY A 213 -16.24 -12.95 19.86
C GLY A 213 -16.98 -11.70 19.39
N ALA A 214 -16.29 -10.56 19.47
CA ALA A 214 -16.81 -9.27 18.99
C ALA A 214 -15.73 -8.46 18.29
N GLN A 215 -16.11 -7.51 17.44
CA GLN A 215 -15.18 -6.79 16.58
C GLN A 215 -15.46 -5.29 16.50
N ARG A 216 -14.45 -4.52 16.11
CA ARG A 216 -14.61 -3.09 15.81
C ARG A 216 -13.62 -2.63 14.76
N GLN A 217 -14.14 -2.00 13.71
CA GLN A 217 -13.34 -1.26 12.74
C GLN A 217 -12.69 -0.06 13.44
N LEU A 218 -11.37 0.01 13.40
CA LEU A 218 -10.59 1.10 13.99
C LEU A 218 -10.34 2.20 12.96
N GLY A 219 -10.17 3.43 13.45
CA GLY A 219 -9.77 4.58 12.62
C GLY A 219 -8.26 4.65 12.42
N ALA A 220 -7.67 5.84 12.56
CA ALA A 220 -6.23 6.06 12.45
C ALA A 220 -5.39 5.18 13.40
N ALA A 221 -4.12 4.97 13.02
CA ALA A 221 -3.14 4.30 13.86
C ALA A 221 -3.04 4.97 15.23
N ALA A 222 -3.24 4.19 16.30
CA ALA A 222 -3.25 4.69 17.67
C ALA A 222 -3.16 3.56 18.70
N THR A 223 -2.60 3.89 19.86
CA THR A 223 -2.76 3.09 21.08
C THR A 223 -4.14 3.35 21.68
N ARG A 224 -4.84 2.29 22.07
CA ARG A 224 -6.16 2.35 22.68
C ARG A 224 -6.16 1.68 24.04
N SER A 225 -6.94 2.21 24.96
CA SER A 225 -7.24 1.54 26.23
C SER A 225 -7.91 0.19 25.97
N GLY A 226 -7.74 -0.72 26.92
CA GLY A 226 -8.42 -2.01 26.89
C GLY A 226 -9.94 -1.87 26.93
N TRP A 227 -10.62 -2.95 26.53
CA TRP A 227 -12.07 -3.06 26.53
C TRP A 227 -12.55 -3.86 27.74
N VAL A 228 -13.80 -3.66 28.14
CA VAL A 228 -14.42 -4.31 29.29
C VAL A 228 -15.76 -4.90 28.87
N GLY A 229 -15.83 -6.23 28.82
CA GLY A 229 -17.09 -6.99 28.74
C GLY A 229 -17.53 -7.46 30.13
N SER A 230 -18.67 -8.15 30.19
CA SER A 230 -19.25 -8.66 31.44
C SER A 230 -19.86 -10.06 31.27
N SER A 231 -20.27 -10.66 32.37
CA SER A 231 -21.08 -11.89 32.41
C SER A 231 -21.87 -11.91 33.70
N ASP A 232 -23.02 -12.56 33.71
CA ASP A 232 -23.78 -12.82 34.94
C ASP A 232 -23.12 -13.90 35.83
N PHE A 233 -22.04 -14.53 35.37
CA PHE A 233 -21.37 -15.62 36.07
C PHE A 233 -20.02 -15.18 36.66
N LEU A 234 -19.84 -15.38 37.96
CA LEU A 234 -18.54 -15.22 38.66
C LEU A 234 -17.67 -16.45 38.46
N ARG A 235 -16.92 -16.49 37.36
CA ARG A 235 -16.13 -17.66 36.94
C ARG A 235 -14.76 -17.26 36.44
N THR A 236 -13.82 -18.22 36.46
CA THR A 236 -12.49 -18.01 35.87
C THR A 236 -12.64 -17.66 34.39
N ASN A 237 -12.15 -16.48 34.01
CA ASN A 237 -12.21 -16.01 32.63
C ASN A 237 -10.85 -15.52 32.12
N VAL A 238 -10.69 -15.62 30.80
CA VAL A 238 -9.58 -15.05 30.03
C VAL A 238 -10.14 -14.22 28.89
N THR A 239 -9.43 -13.16 28.56
CA THR A 239 -9.74 -12.27 27.45
C THR A 239 -8.54 -12.13 26.54
N GLN A 240 -8.82 -11.98 25.25
CA GLN A 240 -7.82 -11.77 24.22
C GLN A 240 -8.32 -10.73 23.24
N VAL A 241 -7.42 -9.94 22.68
CA VAL A 241 -7.72 -9.04 21.57
C VAL A 241 -6.54 -9.05 20.61
N LEU A 242 -6.84 -9.12 19.32
CA LEU A 242 -5.89 -8.81 18.26
C LEU A 242 -6.37 -7.63 17.42
N THR A 243 -5.45 -6.98 16.75
CA THR A 243 -5.75 -6.08 15.64
C THR A 243 -5.26 -6.68 14.34
N LEU A 244 -6.17 -6.86 13.37
CA LEU A 244 -5.84 -7.30 12.02
C LEU A 244 -5.36 -6.11 11.18
N ARG A 245 -4.29 -6.31 10.42
CA ARG A 245 -3.77 -5.33 9.46
C ARG A 245 -4.68 -5.35 8.22
N PRO A 246 -5.25 -4.22 7.77
CA PRO A 246 -5.95 -4.22 6.51
C PRO A 246 -4.95 -4.54 5.41
N ALA A 247 -5.39 -5.24 4.38
CA ALA A 247 -4.60 -5.40 3.17
C ALA A 247 -4.11 -4.00 2.76
N ALA A 248 -2.86 -3.88 2.33
CA ALA A 248 -2.50 -2.69 1.57
C ALA A 248 -3.54 -2.52 0.45
N LYS A 249 -3.80 -1.29 -0.01
CA LYS A 249 -4.44 -1.11 -1.32
C LYS A 249 -3.48 -1.72 -2.35
N VAL A 250 -3.54 -3.03 -2.49
CA VAL A 250 -2.95 -3.78 -3.58
C VAL A 250 -3.98 -3.59 -4.68
N GLN A 251 -3.72 -2.64 -5.56
CA GLN A 251 -4.14 -2.87 -6.93
C GLN A 251 -3.58 -4.23 -7.33
N THR A 252 -4.48 -5.18 -7.55
CA THR A 252 -4.22 -6.62 -7.62
C THR A 252 -2.87 -6.95 -8.27
N ALA A 253 -2.00 -7.65 -7.54
CA ALA A 253 -0.81 -8.28 -8.10
C ALA A 253 -1.25 -9.21 -9.24
N SER A 254 -0.97 -8.76 -10.46
CA SER A 254 -1.29 -9.45 -11.69
C SER A 254 -0.62 -10.84 -11.73
N ARG A 255 -1.44 -11.88 -11.91
CA ARG A 255 -0.96 -13.19 -12.39
C ARG A 255 -0.61 -13.06 -13.88
N TYR A 256 0.61 -12.72 -14.26
CA TYR A 256 1.08 -13.03 -15.62
C TYR A 256 2.55 -13.43 -15.62
N ALA A 257 2.77 -14.74 -15.47
CA ALA A 257 3.85 -15.39 -16.19
C ALA A 257 3.46 -15.34 -17.67
N GLY A 258 4.30 -14.67 -18.47
CA GLY A 258 3.91 -14.19 -19.79
C GLY A 258 3.74 -15.25 -20.86
N SER A 259 3.18 -14.78 -21.97
CA SER A 259 3.56 -15.21 -23.32
C SER A 259 3.62 -13.96 -24.21
N SER A 260 4.57 -13.95 -25.14
CA SER A 260 4.78 -12.88 -26.13
C SER A 260 3.58 -12.74 -27.05
N VAL A 261 3.12 -11.51 -27.33
CA VAL A 261 2.09 -11.29 -28.37
C VAL A 261 2.31 -10.02 -29.18
N ASP A 262 2.11 -10.19 -30.50
CA ASP A 262 1.99 -9.19 -31.55
C ASP A 262 0.85 -8.17 -31.37
N VAL A 263 1.02 -7.05 -32.07
CA VAL A 263 0.34 -5.74 -32.02
C VAL A 263 -1.20 -5.75 -32.16
N GLY A 264 -1.85 -4.90 -31.35
CA GLY A 264 -2.90 -3.96 -31.80
C GLY A 264 -4.37 -4.35 -31.64
N LYS A 265 -5.06 -3.70 -30.68
CA LYS A 265 -6.40 -3.09 -30.86
C LYS A 265 -6.57 -1.92 -29.87
N LEU A 266 -6.39 -0.70 -30.36
CA LEU A 266 -6.86 0.52 -29.73
C LEU A 266 -8.40 0.44 -29.64
N TRP A 267 -8.95 0.27 -28.43
CA TRP A 267 -10.39 0.29 -28.10
C TRP A 267 -11.26 -0.82 -28.73
N GLU A 268 -11.70 -1.81 -27.94
CA GLU A 268 -12.90 -2.62 -28.24
C GLU A 268 -14.15 -2.14 -27.46
N GLY A 269 -14.36 -0.83 -27.28
CA GLY A 269 -15.50 -0.30 -26.52
C GLY A 269 -16.29 0.76 -27.28
N TYR A 270 -17.29 0.39 -28.09
CA TYR A 270 -18.24 1.37 -28.63
C TYR A 270 -19.18 1.89 -27.52
N ASP A 271 -19.61 3.15 -27.59
CA ASP A 271 -20.81 3.64 -26.88
C ASP A 271 -22.08 2.95 -27.44
N LEU A 272 -23.16 2.89 -26.65
CA LEU A 272 -24.51 2.45 -27.04
C LEU A 272 -25.06 3.11 -28.32
N LEU A 273 -24.44 4.18 -28.82
CA LEU A 273 -24.73 4.88 -30.09
C LEU A 273 -23.63 4.78 -31.16
N GLY A 274 -22.55 4.05 -30.93
CA GLY A 274 -21.57 3.69 -31.96
C GLY A 274 -20.50 4.74 -32.31
N ASN A 275 -20.39 5.86 -31.57
CA ASN A 275 -19.33 6.86 -31.79
C ASN A 275 -18.09 6.63 -30.91
N ARG A 276 -16.89 6.93 -31.45
CA ARG A 276 -15.60 6.88 -30.75
C ARG A 276 -15.26 8.24 -30.14
N ASP A 277 -15.63 8.49 -28.89
CA ASP A 277 -15.20 9.71 -28.17
C ASP A 277 -13.84 9.46 -27.50
N THR A 278 -12.76 9.64 -28.27
CA THR A 278 -11.36 9.67 -27.75
C THR A 278 -10.78 11.09 -27.77
N ALA A 279 -11.54 12.04 -28.33
CA ALA A 279 -11.14 13.41 -28.51
C ALA A 279 -11.44 14.23 -27.25
N LEU A 280 -10.39 14.74 -26.62
CA LEU A 280 -10.45 15.80 -25.64
C LEU A 280 -10.52 17.13 -26.40
N SER A 281 -11.69 17.75 -26.43
CA SER A 281 -11.93 19.02 -27.14
C SER A 281 -11.83 20.26 -26.24
N ASP A 282 -11.20 20.13 -25.07
CA ASP A 282 -11.15 21.21 -24.09
C ASP A 282 -10.11 22.25 -24.46
N ALA A 283 -10.56 23.46 -24.76
CA ALA A 283 -9.70 24.58 -25.08
C ALA A 283 -8.95 25.16 -23.86
N THR A 284 -9.22 24.68 -22.64
CA THR A 284 -8.43 25.05 -21.45
C THR A 284 -7.15 24.25 -21.32
N LEU A 285 -7.01 23.14 -22.06
CA LEU A 285 -5.74 22.43 -22.19
C LEU A 285 -4.91 23.05 -23.31
N HIS A 286 -3.64 23.29 -23.01
CA HIS A 286 -2.64 23.81 -23.93
C HIS A 286 -1.36 23.00 -23.70
N GLU A 287 -0.81 22.38 -24.74
CA GLU A 287 0.41 21.57 -24.64
C GLU A 287 0.32 20.57 -23.47
N PRO A 288 -0.66 19.63 -23.51
CA PRO A 288 -0.93 18.81 -22.35
C PRO A 288 0.24 17.86 -22.06
N SER A 289 0.65 17.85 -20.81
CA SER A 289 1.81 17.11 -20.31
C SER A 289 1.45 16.41 -19.02
N GLY A 290 2.03 15.23 -18.81
CA GLY A 290 1.71 14.36 -17.68
C GLY A 290 0.28 13.79 -17.62
N LEU A 291 0.15 12.61 -17.02
CA LEU A 291 -1.14 11.98 -16.71
C LEU A 291 -1.07 11.35 -15.33
N ALA A 292 -2.16 11.45 -14.55
CA ALA A 292 -2.21 10.86 -13.22
C ALA A 292 -3.56 10.19 -12.95
N ALA A 293 -3.59 8.88 -12.69
CA ALA A 293 -4.82 8.16 -12.41
C ALA A 293 -5.35 8.52 -11.02
N SER A 294 -6.64 8.86 -10.95
CA SER A 294 -7.27 9.18 -9.67
C SER A 294 -7.36 7.93 -8.78
N ARG A 295 -7.12 8.11 -7.48
CA ARG A 295 -7.36 7.09 -6.44
C ARG A 295 -8.58 7.40 -5.58
N VAL A 296 -9.17 8.58 -5.75
CA VAL A 296 -10.42 9.02 -5.13
C VAL A 296 -11.60 8.79 -6.06
N ASN A 297 -11.44 8.98 -7.36
CA ASN A 297 -12.52 8.94 -8.35
C ASN A 297 -12.31 7.81 -9.34
N GLU A 298 -13.30 6.92 -9.45
CA GLU A 298 -13.26 5.82 -10.41
C GLU A 298 -13.31 6.32 -11.85
N ASP A 299 -12.54 5.68 -12.74
CA ASP A 299 -12.47 6.01 -14.17
C ASP A 299 -12.05 7.46 -14.49
N VAL A 300 -11.24 8.07 -13.64
CA VAL A 300 -10.74 9.44 -13.82
C VAL A 300 -9.22 9.48 -13.93
N GLN A 301 -8.71 10.30 -14.85
CA GLN A 301 -7.33 10.75 -14.89
C GLN A 301 -7.26 12.28 -14.80
N TYR A 302 -6.18 12.79 -14.25
CA TYR A 302 -5.84 14.20 -14.31
C TYR A 302 -4.81 14.42 -15.42
N VAL A 303 -4.89 15.57 -16.08
CA VAL A 303 -3.93 16.07 -17.07
C VAL A 303 -3.76 17.57 -16.86
N HIS A 304 -2.55 18.09 -17.01
CA HIS A 304 -2.28 19.52 -16.93
C HIS A 304 -1.85 20.09 -18.29
N SER A 305 -1.84 21.42 -18.37
CA SER A 305 -1.23 22.18 -19.47
C SER A 305 0.22 22.53 -19.13
N GLU A 306 1.08 22.70 -20.13
CA GLU A 306 2.42 23.30 -19.99
C GLU A 306 2.38 24.84 -19.96
N SER A 307 3.56 25.40 -19.66
CA SER A 307 4.11 26.72 -20.03
C SER A 307 3.41 28.04 -19.68
N ASP A 308 2.09 28.15 -19.56
CA ASP A 308 1.44 29.46 -19.29
C ASP A 308 -0.03 29.43 -18.83
N VAL A 309 -0.68 28.25 -18.80
CA VAL A 309 -2.06 28.11 -18.30
C VAL A 309 -2.05 27.26 -17.02
N PRO A 310 -2.38 27.83 -15.84
CA PRO A 310 -2.42 27.07 -14.58
C PRO A 310 -3.71 26.22 -14.52
N GLY A 311 -3.82 25.26 -15.42
CA GLY A 311 -5.02 24.47 -15.64
C GLY A 311 -4.74 22.99 -15.47
N MET A 312 -5.57 22.33 -14.70
CA MET A 312 -5.65 20.87 -14.65
C MET A 312 -7.08 20.45 -14.90
N VAL A 313 -7.28 19.42 -15.71
CA VAL A 313 -8.61 18.86 -15.95
C VAL A 313 -8.68 17.42 -15.50
N ALA A 314 -9.85 17.04 -14.98
CA ALA A 314 -10.20 15.65 -14.73
C ALA A 314 -10.91 15.09 -15.95
N VAL A 315 -10.43 13.98 -16.50
CA VAL A 315 -10.93 13.35 -17.72
C VAL A 315 -11.44 11.95 -17.44
N SER A 316 -12.57 11.58 -18.05
CA SER A 316 -13.09 10.22 -18.01
C SER A 316 -12.20 9.29 -18.84
N THR A 317 -11.68 8.23 -18.24
CA THR A 317 -10.92 7.19 -18.95
C THR A 317 -11.78 6.34 -19.88
N ARG A 318 -13.12 6.40 -19.71
CA ARG A 318 -14.11 5.70 -20.53
C ARG A 318 -14.56 6.47 -21.78
N THR A 319 -14.56 7.79 -21.71
CA THR A 319 -15.20 8.64 -22.75
C THR A 319 -14.35 9.81 -23.20
N ALA A 320 -13.15 9.98 -22.64
CA ALA A 320 -12.31 11.16 -22.84
C ALA A 320 -13.04 12.50 -22.58
N ARG A 321 -14.14 12.50 -21.83
CA ARG A 321 -14.88 13.72 -21.48
C ARG A 321 -14.23 14.40 -20.29
N VAL A 322 -14.15 15.73 -20.34
CA VAL A 322 -13.75 16.53 -19.19
C VAL A 322 -14.87 16.55 -18.15
N LEU A 323 -14.56 16.05 -16.96
CA LEU A 323 -15.45 15.93 -15.81
C LEU A 323 -15.25 17.07 -14.79
N GLY A 324 -14.07 17.69 -14.78
CA GLY A 324 -13.77 18.81 -13.91
C GLY A 324 -12.62 19.67 -14.41
N ARG A 325 -12.58 20.93 -13.99
CA ARG A 325 -11.59 21.94 -14.39
C ARG A 325 -11.10 22.70 -13.18
N TYR A 326 -9.80 22.73 -12.98
CA TYR A 326 -9.20 23.27 -11.78
C TYR A 326 -8.10 24.25 -12.12
N ASP A 327 -8.14 25.39 -11.44
CA ASP A 327 -6.96 26.23 -11.33
C ASP A 327 -6.03 25.60 -10.29
N VAL A 328 -4.76 25.43 -10.61
CA VAL A 328 -3.79 24.93 -9.63
C VAL A 328 -3.02 26.13 -9.10
N ALA A 329 -3.18 26.43 -7.82
CA ALA A 329 -2.54 27.60 -7.21
C ALA A 329 -1.04 27.34 -7.02
N ILE A 330 -0.25 27.53 -8.09
CA ILE A 330 1.21 27.39 -8.11
C ILE A 330 1.88 28.79 -8.13
N PRO A 331 2.16 29.46 -6.99
CA PRO A 331 3.09 30.58 -6.95
C PRO A 331 4.41 30.33 -7.70
N ASP A 332 4.78 31.31 -8.53
CA ASP A 332 6.08 31.38 -9.21
C ASP A 332 6.38 30.18 -10.15
N GLN A 333 5.34 29.55 -10.72
CA GLN A 333 5.45 28.46 -11.72
C GLN A 333 6.53 28.79 -12.77
N TRP A 334 7.54 27.93 -12.86
CA TRP A 334 8.64 28.11 -13.79
C TRP A 334 8.46 27.33 -15.09
N ASP A 335 8.32 26.01 -14.98
CA ASP A 335 8.16 25.02 -16.05
C ASP A 335 7.58 23.71 -15.48
N TRP A 336 6.26 23.55 -15.63
CA TRP A 336 5.52 22.42 -15.08
C TRP A 336 5.44 21.32 -16.13
N GLU A 337 6.04 20.16 -15.85
CA GLU A 337 6.19 19.09 -16.85
C GLU A 337 5.38 17.83 -16.57
N ASP A 338 5.37 17.31 -15.34
CA ASP A 338 4.71 16.03 -15.08
C ASP A 338 3.88 16.02 -13.80
N ILE A 339 2.93 15.09 -13.75
CA ILE A 339 2.05 14.84 -12.61
C ILE A 339 1.98 13.36 -12.28
N ALA A 340 1.80 13.07 -11.00
CA ALA A 340 1.51 11.73 -10.53
C ALA A 340 0.58 11.80 -9.33
N THR A 341 -0.23 10.76 -9.11
CA THR A 341 -0.94 10.62 -7.83
C THR A 341 -0.07 9.82 -6.87
N GLY A 342 -0.19 10.09 -5.58
CA GLY A 342 0.47 9.29 -4.54
C GLY A 342 -0.19 9.44 -3.16
N PRO A 343 0.24 8.62 -2.19
CA PRO A 343 -0.26 8.72 -0.83
C PRO A 343 0.15 10.03 -0.15
N CYS A 344 -0.73 10.55 0.70
CA CYS A 344 -0.49 11.77 1.47
C CYS A 344 -1.34 11.81 2.74
N PRO A 345 -1.17 12.80 3.64
CA PRO A 345 -1.99 12.93 4.84
C PRO A 345 -3.51 13.03 4.60
N ALA A 346 -3.93 13.51 3.42
CA ALA A 346 -5.34 13.54 3.00
C ALA A 346 -5.85 12.19 2.46
N GLY A 347 -5.03 11.13 2.49
CA GLY A 347 -5.30 9.83 1.89
C GLY A 347 -4.56 9.68 0.57
N SER A 348 -5.00 10.40 -0.47
CA SER A 348 -4.34 10.44 -1.78
C SER A 348 -4.31 11.86 -2.33
N CYS A 349 -3.21 12.20 -2.99
CA CYS A 349 -2.93 13.54 -3.50
C CYS A 349 -2.40 13.46 -4.92
N ILE A 350 -2.61 14.54 -5.66
CA ILE A 350 -1.95 14.84 -6.92
C ILE A 350 -0.66 15.58 -6.59
N PHE A 351 0.43 15.11 -7.18
CA PHE A 351 1.75 15.73 -7.14
C PHE A 351 2.04 16.30 -8.52
N ALA A 352 2.50 17.54 -8.57
CA ALA A 352 2.79 18.30 -9.78
C ALA A 352 4.23 18.82 -9.74
N GLY A 353 5.01 18.55 -10.77
CA GLY A 353 6.43 18.89 -10.83
C GLY A 353 6.70 20.18 -11.60
N ASP A 354 7.12 21.22 -10.90
CA ASP A 354 7.80 22.39 -11.50
C ASP A 354 9.29 22.06 -11.60
N ILE A 355 9.64 21.26 -12.62
CA ILE A 355 10.89 20.49 -12.71
C ILE A 355 11.70 20.74 -14.00
N GLY A 356 11.10 21.42 -14.98
CA GLY A 356 11.68 21.64 -16.29
C GLY A 356 12.55 22.88 -16.43
N ARG A 357 12.85 23.25 -17.68
CA ARG A 357 13.63 24.43 -18.04
C ARG A 357 12.95 25.22 -19.16
N ALA A 358 12.18 26.23 -18.75
CA ALA A 358 11.36 26.99 -19.69
C ALA A 358 12.19 27.63 -20.81
N ASN A 359 11.72 27.43 -22.04
CA ASN A 359 12.31 28.00 -23.24
C ASN A 359 12.36 29.53 -23.16
N GLY A 360 13.50 30.13 -23.57
CA GLY A 360 13.69 31.58 -23.58
C GLY A 360 14.04 32.22 -22.23
N LYS A 361 14.15 31.44 -21.13
CA LYS A 361 14.66 31.96 -19.84
C LYS A 361 16.19 31.71 -19.73
N PRO A 362 17.03 32.78 -19.68
CA PRO A 362 18.47 32.66 -19.88
C PRO A 362 19.20 31.90 -18.76
N ASN A 363 18.65 31.87 -17.54
CA ASN A 363 19.22 31.15 -16.41
C ASN A 363 18.17 30.18 -15.83
N PRO A 364 18.39 28.86 -15.85
CA PRO A 364 17.51 27.93 -15.14
C PRO A 364 17.53 28.24 -13.63
N PRO A 365 16.42 27.99 -12.92
CA PRO A 365 16.36 28.28 -11.50
C PRO A 365 17.32 27.36 -10.75
N SER A 366 17.90 27.84 -9.66
CA SER A 366 18.74 27.00 -8.78
C SER A 366 17.90 26.09 -7.88
N THR A 367 16.58 26.27 -7.88
CA THR A 367 15.62 25.55 -7.04
C THR A 367 14.34 25.30 -7.81
N PHE A 368 13.81 24.11 -7.66
CA PHE A 368 12.61 23.58 -8.31
C PHE A 368 11.58 23.24 -7.24
N ALA A 369 10.38 22.79 -7.62
CA ALA A 369 9.36 22.41 -6.65
C ALA A 369 8.53 21.22 -7.10
N VAL A 370 8.08 20.44 -6.12
CA VAL A 370 6.92 19.55 -6.27
C VAL A 370 5.78 20.13 -5.45
N TYR A 371 4.62 20.27 -6.07
CA TYR A 371 3.39 20.74 -5.45
C TYR A 371 2.46 19.57 -5.18
N ARG A 372 1.82 19.52 -4.01
CA ARG A 372 0.94 18.42 -3.59
C ARG A 372 -0.42 18.95 -3.18
N VAL A 373 -1.47 18.54 -3.90
CA VAL A 373 -2.87 18.89 -3.59
C VAL A 373 -3.68 17.64 -3.32
N ALA A 374 -4.69 17.75 -2.46
CA ALA A 374 -5.68 16.69 -2.33
C ALA A 374 -6.39 16.46 -3.67
N GLU A 375 -6.68 15.20 -3.99
CA GLU A 375 -7.55 14.89 -5.13
C GLU A 375 -8.97 15.43 -4.84
N PRO A 376 -9.61 16.13 -5.80
CA PRO A 376 -11.00 16.56 -5.64
C PRO A 376 -11.96 15.36 -5.63
N ASP A 377 -13.03 15.43 -4.82
CA ASP A 377 -14.11 14.43 -4.81
C ASP A 377 -15.21 14.83 -5.80
N LEU A 378 -15.17 14.25 -7.00
CA LEU A 378 -16.13 14.57 -8.06
C LEU A 378 -17.55 14.09 -7.70
N ALA A 379 -17.69 13.04 -6.89
CA ALA A 379 -18.99 12.55 -6.44
C ALA A 379 -19.63 13.50 -5.41
N ALA A 380 -18.81 14.22 -4.63
CA ALA A 380 -19.24 15.32 -3.78
C ALA A 380 -19.52 16.63 -4.55
N GLY A 381 -19.32 16.64 -5.87
CA GLY A 381 -19.58 17.78 -6.74
C GLY A 381 -18.41 18.76 -6.87
N GLU A 382 -17.21 18.41 -6.41
CA GLU A 382 -15.99 19.21 -6.51
C GLU A 382 -15.42 19.21 -7.94
N THR A 383 -16.20 19.68 -8.91
CA THR A 383 -15.84 19.63 -10.35
C THR A 383 -15.13 20.90 -10.85
N ARG A 384 -14.98 21.91 -9.99
CA ARG A 384 -14.33 23.18 -10.33
C ARG A 384 -13.77 23.91 -9.12
N GLY A 385 -12.81 24.79 -9.36
CA GLY A 385 -12.28 25.70 -8.35
C GLY A 385 -10.76 25.70 -8.33
N THR A 386 -10.19 26.28 -7.28
CA THR A 386 -8.73 26.36 -7.11
C THR A 386 -8.22 25.28 -6.18
N LEU A 387 -7.30 24.43 -6.66
CA LEU A 387 -6.62 23.42 -5.86
C LEU A 387 -5.44 24.06 -5.11
N ARG A 388 -5.56 24.05 -3.78
CA ARG A 388 -4.57 24.60 -2.84
C ARG A 388 -3.90 23.45 -2.09
N GLY A 389 -2.60 23.58 -1.86
CA GLY A 389 -1.79 22.48 -1.35
C GLY A 389 -0.40 22.88 -0.87
N ASP A 390 0.39 21.84 -0.68
CA ASP A 390 1.70 21.85 -0.07
C ASP A 390 2.83 21.94 -1.09
N TRP A 391 3.97 22.47 -0.65
CA TRP A 391 5.10 22.80 -1.51
C TRP A 391 6.38 22.16 -0.99
N PHE A 392 7.10 21.50 -1.88
CA PHE A 392 8.37 20.85 -1.59
C PHE A 392 9.44 21.40 -2.52
N ARG A 393 10.08 22.50 -2.09
CA ARG A 393 11.22 23.06 -2.83
C ARG A 393 12.40 22.09 -2.77
N PHE A 394 13.07 21.93 -3.90
CA PHE A 394 14.25 21.09 -4.00
C PHE A 394 15.35 21.69 -4.87
N ARG A 395 16.54 21.10 -4.77
CA ARG A 395 17.65 21.28 -5.70
C ARG A 395 18.32 19.94 -5.96
N TYR A 396 18.93 19.82 -7.12
CA TYR A 396 19.81 18.70 -7.44
C TYR A 396 21.11 18.79 -6.63
N PRO A 397 21.77 17.65 -6.33
CA PRO A 397 23.00 17.62 -5.52
C PRO A 397 24.23 18.19 -6.24
N ASP A 398 24.18 18.29 -7.57
CA ASP A 398 25.28 18.66 -8.45
C ASP A 398 25.02 20.00 -9.17
N ALA A 399 24.10 20.03 -10.15
CA ALA A 399 23.78 21.20 -10.96
C ALA A 399 22.28 21.21 -11.31
N PRO A 400 21.69 22.37 -11.66
CA PRO A 400 20.34 22.40 -12.20
C PRO A 400 20.23 21.55 -13.46
N HIS A 401 19.23 20.67 -13.52
CA HIS A 401 18.94 19.81 -14.67
C HIS A 401 17.57 20.14 -15.26
N ASN A 402 17.40 19.89 -16.56
CA ASN A 402 16.07 19.85 -17.18
C ASN A 402 15.45 18.47 -16.94
N ALA A 403 14.33 18.41 -16.24
CA ALA A 403 13.62 17.16 -16.01
C ALA A 403 12.17 17.30 -16.46
N GLU A 404 11.65 16.24 -17.07
CA GLU A 404 10.34 16.23 -17.72
C GLU A 404 9.45 15.12 -17.18
N ALA A 405 9.98 14.29 -16.29
CA ALA A 405 9.24 13.16 -15.76
C ALA A 405 9.35 13.10 -14.25
N MET A 406 8.23 12.81 -13.60
CA MET A 406 8.11 12.66 -12.17
C MET A 406 7.27 11.44 -11.84
N MET A 407 7.69 10.68 -10.83
CA MET A 407 6.91 9.57 -10.33
C MET A 407 6.75 9.64 -8.82
N VAL A 408 5.61 9.19 -8.32
CA VAL A 408 5.39 8.99 -6.88
C VAL A 408 5.09 7.53 -6.62
N HIS A 409 5.89 6.90 -5.76
CA HIS A 409 5.69 5.49 -5.43
C HIS A 409 4.35 5.29 -4.70
N PRO A 410 3.46 4.40 -5.17
CA PRO A 410 2.07 4.31 -4.71
C PRO A 410 1.94 3.88 -3.25
N VAL A 411 2.92 3.13 -2.74
CA VAL A 411 2.97 2.69 -1.33
C VAL A 411 3.79 3.63 -0.44
N THR A 412 5.05 3.90 -0.79
CA THR A 412 5.96 4.66 0.08
C THR A 412 5.79 6.17 0.00
N GLY A 413 5.15 6.68 -1.04
CA GLY A 413 5.06 8.12 -1.31
C GLY A 413 6.37 8.78 -1.71
N ARG A 414 7.43 7.99 -1.95
CA ARG A 414 8.73 8.52 -2.38
C ARG A 414 8.62 9.08 -3.80
N ILE A 415 9.13 10.28 -3.97
CA ILE A 415 9.07 11.03 -5.22
C ILE A 415 10.40 10.88 -5.96
N TYR A 416 10.32 10.59 -7.26
CA TYR A 416 11.44 10.48 -8.18
C TYR A 416 11.27 11.51 -9.30
N VAL A 417 12.39 12.07 -9.76
CA VAL A 417 12.47 13.05 -10.85
C VAL A 417 13.51 12.54 -11.84
N ILE A 418 13.18 12.52 -13.13
CA ILE A 418 14.03 11.97 -14.20
C ILE A 418 14.37 13.08 -15.20
N THR A 419 15.67 13.23 -15.51
CA THR A 419 16.15 14.28 -16.43
C THR A 419 15.90 13.93 -17.90
N LYS A 420 15.68 14.95 -18.73
CA LYS A 420 15.55 14.82 -20.19
C LYS A 420 16.92 14.99 -20.83
N GLU A 421 17.53 13.86 -21.16
CA GLU A 421 18.83 13.83 -21.82
C GLU A 421 18.70 13.32 -23.25
N GLU A 422 19.51 13.87 -24.15
CA GLU A 422 19.50 13.50 -25.57
C GLU A 422 20.41 12.32 -25.89
N ASP A 423 21.35 12.01 -25.00
CA ASP A 423 22.36 10.95 -25.17
C ASP A 423 21.87 9.58 -24.69
N GLY A 424 20.68 9.52 -24.10
CA GLY A 424 20.07 8.31 -23.56
C GLY A 424 20.50 7.95 -22.15
N HIS A 425 21.17 8.84 -21.42
CA HIS A 425 21.64 8.58 -20.05
C HIS A 425 20.98 9.52 -19.03
N SER A 426 19.67 9.37 -18.82
CA SER A 426 18.89 10.20 -17.91
C SER A 426 19.27 9.99 -16.44
N GLY A 427 19.45 11.08 -15.68
CA GLY A 427 19.64 11.00 -14.23
C GLY A 427 18.32 10.75 -13.51
N VAL A 428 18.30 9.81 -12.57
CA VAL A 428 17.17 9.60 -11.66
C VAL A 428 17.51 10.17 -10.28
N TYR A 429 16.71 11.12 -9.82
CA TYR A 429 16.86 11.78 -8.53
C TYR A 429 15.67 11.47 -7.65
N ALA A 430 15.89 11.36 -6.34
CA ALA A 430 14.83 11.03 -5.40
C ALA A 430 14.81 11.99 -4.21
N PHE A 431 13.60 12.31 -3.77
CA PHE A 431 13.39 12.87 -2.45
C PHE A 431 13.79 11.84 -1.36
N PRO A 432 14.04 12.30 -0.12
CA PRO A 432 14.20 11.41 1.02
C PRO A 432 12.99 10.47 1.17
N ALA A 433 13.21 9.27 1.71
CA ALA A 433 12.16 8.26 1.88
C ALA A 433 10.95 8.77 2.69
N THR A 434 11.20 9.65 3.66
CA THR A 434 10.15 10.44 4.31
C THR A 434 10.20 11.84 3.76
N LEU A 435 9.11 12.25 3.10
CA LEU A 435 9.00 13.61 2.58
C LEU A 435 9.10 14.61 3.75
N PRO A 436 9.94 15.66 3.65
CA PRO A 436 10.06 16.66 4.70
C PRO A 436 8.74 17.43 4.88
N ALA A 437 8.63 18.17 5.99
CA ALA A 437 7.50 19.07 6.18
C ALA A 437 7.43 20.09 5.02
N PRO A 438 6.23 20.37 4.49
CA PRO A 438 6.08 21.31 3.39
C PRO A 438 6.56 22.70 3.79
N SER A 439 7.30 23.34 2.89
CA SER A 439 7.92 24.63 3.16
C SER A 439 8.09 25.43 1.89
N SER A 440 7.71 26.71 1.96
CA SER A 440 7.95 27.67 0.89
C SER A 440 9.37 28.26 0.88
N THR A 441 10.24 27.87 1.81
CA THR A 441 11.58 28.47 1.96
C THR A 441 12.67 27.42 2.15
N THR A 442 12.35 26.28 2.76
CA THR A 442 13.31 25.21 2.97
C THR A 442 13.51 24.42 1.67
N VAL A 443 14.75 24.32 1.22
CA VAL A 443 15.12 23.61 -0.01
C VAL A 443 15.71 22.25 0.35
N THR A 444 15.07 21.18 -0.14
CA THR A 444 15.56 19.80 0.00
C THR A 444 16.62 19.52 -1.05
N THR A 445 17.74 18.90 -0.69
CA THR A 445 18.70 18.41 -1.70
C THR A 445 18.32 16.98 -2.06
N LEU A 446 18.05 16.72 -3.34
CA LEU A 446 17.74 15.37 -3.82
C LEU A 446 18.98 14.49 -3.78
N SER A 447 18.77 13.16 -3.76
CA SER A 447 19.83 12.18 -3.98
C SER A 447 19.74 11.65 -5.39
N ARG A 448 20.85 11.60 -6.12
CA ARG A 448 20.92 10.85 -7.37
C ARG A 448 20.92 9.36 -7.03
N VAL A 449 19.91 8.63 -7.50
CA VAL A 449 19.71 7.20 -7.16
C VAL A 449 20.07 6.26 -8.31
N ALA A 450 20.04 6.73 -9.56
CA ALA A 450 20.43 5.93 -10.72
C ALA A 450 20.80 6.80 -11.93
N THR A 451 21.38 6.17 -12.94
CA THR A 451 21.37 6.62 -14.34
C THR A 451 20.47 5.64 -15.10
N LEU A 452 19.49 6.12 -15.83
CA LEU A 452 18.61 5.32 -16.66
C LEU A 452 19.15 5.28 -18.09
N ASP A 453 19.41 4.08 -18.60
CA ASP A 453 19.84 3.87 -19.98
C ASP A 453 18.61 3.74 -20.90
N VAL A 454 18.33 4.80 -21.64
CA VAL A 454 17.20 4.91 -22.57
C VAL A 454 17.68 4.63 -24.00
N PRO A 455 17.03 3.72 -24.75
CA PRO A 455 17.42 3.44 -26.14
C PRO A 455 17.37 4.68 -27.04
N THR A 456 18.46 4.94 -27.76
CA THR A 456 18.61 6.10 -28.67
C THR A 456 18.21 5.80 -30.12
N TRP A 457 17.73 4.58 -30.39
CA TRP A 457 17.37 4.15 -31.74
C TRP A 457 15.98 3.50 -31.78
N GLY A 458 15.15 3.93 -32.74
CA GLY A 458 13.78 3.48 -32.92
C GLY A 458 13.63 2.02 -33.38
N GLY A 459 14.69 1.38 -33.89
CA GLY A 459 14.69 -0.03 -34.29
C GLY A 459 13.99 -0.35 -35.61
N ASP A 460 13.12 0.54 -36.10
CA ASP A 460 12.30 0.31 -37.29
C ASP A 460 13.00 0.73 -38.59
N PRO A 461 13.04 -0.14 -39.61
CA PRO A 461 13.53 0.23 -40.94
C PRO A 461 12.67 1.35 -41.55
N GLY A 462 13.27 2.53 -41.73
CA GLY A 462 12.61 3.70 -42.32
C GLY A 462 12.21 4.80 -41.34
N ASP A 463 12.55 4.67 -40.06
CA ASP A 463 12.40 5.78 -39.11
C ASP A 463 13.40 6.92 -39.45
N THR A 464 12.88 8.11 -39.70
CA THR A 464 13.65 9.30 -40.09
C THR A 464 13.78 10.32 -38.96
N HIS A 465 13.23 10.05 -37.78
CA HIS A 465 13.36 10.95 -36.64
C HIS A 465 14.80 10.95 -36.12
N ALA A 466 15.23 12.08 -35.55
CA ALA A 466 16.57 12.20 -35.00
C ALA A 466 16.72 11.28 -33.76
N ALA A 467 17.88 10.64 -33.64
CA ALA A 467 18.20 9.68 -32.57
C ALA A 467 17.89 10.22 -31.16
N THR A 468 18.09 11.53 -30.98
CA THR A 468 17.85 12.25 -29.72
C THR A 468 16.40 12.16 -29.24
N TRP A 469 15.42 12.11 -30.16
CA TRP A 469 13.99 12.07 -29.82
C TRP A 469 13.52 10.69 -29.36
N PHE A 470 14.34 9.64 -29.50
CA PHE A 470 14.03 8.33 -28.92
C PHE A 470 14.45 8.22 -27.47
N ALA A 471 15.42 9.05 -27.05
CA ALA A 471 16.07 8.99 -25.74
C ALA A 471 15.55 10.04 -24.76
N GLN A 472 15.05 11.18 -25.24
CA GLN A 472 14.49 12.24 -24.41
C GLN A 472 13.28 11.73 -23.62
N VAL A 473 13.42 11.69 -22.30
CA VAL A 473 12.32 11.37 -21.37
C VAL A 473 11.32 12.52 -21.36
N THR A 474 10.03 12.20 -21.41
CA THR A 474 8.93 13.17 -21.43
C THR A 474 7.84 12.91 -20.40
N ALA A 475 7.72 11.68 -19.89
CA ALA A 475 6.85 11.37 -18.76
C ALA A 475 7.24 10.03 -18.14
N ALA A 476 6.83 9.78 -16.90
CA ALA A 476 6.98 8.47 -16.30
C ALA A 476 5.89 8.16 -15.28
N SER A 477 5.57 6.88 -15.10
CA SER A 477 4.53 6.47 -14.15
C SER A 477 4.89 5.15 -13.48
N ILE A 478 4.76 5.09 -12.15
CA ILE A 478 4.99 3.85 -11.40
C ILE A 478 3.75 2.97 -11.48
N HIS A 479 3.98 1.69 -11.79
CA HIS A 479 2.93 0.70 -11.79
C HIS A 479 2.28 0.65 -10.41
N PRO A 480 0.95 0.50 -10.33
CA PRO A 480 0.31 0.59 -9.03
C PRO A 480 0.67 -0.50 -8.03
N GLY A 481 1.26 -1.62 -8.50
CA GLY A 481 1.90 -2.63 -7.66
C GLY A 481 3.24 -2.21 -7.04
N GLY A 482 3.83 -1.09 -7.46
CA GLY A 482 5.07 -0.52 -6.93
C GLY A 482 6.34 -1.26 -7.34
N ASP A 483 6.29 -2.12 -8.36
CA ASP A 483 7.36 -3.05 -8.75
C ASP A 483 8.02 -2.73 -10.10
N ARG A 484 7.47 -1.78 -10.85
CA ARG A 484 7.90 -1.41 -12.20
C ARG A 484 7.39 -0.02 -12.56
N PHE A 485 7.89 0.57 -13.64
CA PHE A 485 7.43 1.87 -14.11
C PHE A 485 7.45 1.98 -15.64
N LEU A 486 6.56 2.83 -16.18
CA LEU A 486 6.59 3.28 -17.57
C LEU A 486 7.50 4.48 -17.70
N LEU A 487 8.17 4.57 -18.83
CA LEU A 487 8.92 5.74 -19.29
C LEU A 487 8.41 6.10 -20.68
N ARG A 488 7.95 7.34 -20.86
CA ARG A 488 7.61 7.91 -22.17
C ARG A 488 8.80 8.69 -22.69
N THR A 489 9.06 8.51 -23.98
CA THR A 489 9.83 9.43 -24.81
C THR A 489 8.90 9.93 -25.91
N PRO A 490 9.23 10.92 -26.76
CA PRO A 490 8.32 11.40 -27.81
C PRO A 490 7.73 10.28 -28.67
N TYR A 491 8.52 9.24 -28.97
CA TYR A 491 8.15 8.18 -29.92
C TYR A 491 8.03 6.78 -29.33
N ARG A 492 8.45 6.53 -28.09
CA ARG A 492 8.43 5.20 -27.48
C ARG A 492 7.86 5.23 -26.07
N VAL A 493 7.36 4.08 -25.66
CA VAL A 493 7.01 3.77 -24.27
C VAL A 493 7.87 2.58 -23.87
N TYR A 494 8.58 2.71 -22.76
CA TYR A 494 9.36 1.63 -22.17
C TYR A 494 8.76 1.22 -20.83
N GLU A 495 8.97 -0.03 -20.43
CA GLU A 495 8.74 -0.46 -19.06
C GLU A 495 10.01 -1.04 -18.46
N TYR A 496 10.33 -0.58 -17.26
CA TYR A 496 11.43 -1.05 -16.43
C TYR A 496 10.86 -1.82 -15.26
N ARG A 497 11.36 -3.04 -15.02
CA ARG A 497 10.79 -3.98 -14.05
C ARG A 497 11.84 -4.36 -13.01
N ALA A 498 11.51 -4.17 -11.73
CA ALA A 498 12.33 -4.73 -10.67
C ALA A 498 12.28 -6.27 -10.76
N PRO A 499 13.40 -6.98 -10.52
CA PRO A 499 13.37 -8.42 -10.36
C PRO A 499 12.43 -8.83 -9.22
N ALA A 500 11.74 -9.96 -9.38
CA ALA A 500 10.78 -10.43 -8.38
C ALA A 500 11.41 -10.51 -6.98
N GLY A 501 10.77 -9.86 -6.00
CA GLY A 501 11.24 -9.80 -4.61
C GLY A 501 12.34 -8.76 -4.33
N SER A 502 12.76 -7.97 -5.31
CA SER A 502 13.72 -6.87 -5.13
C SER A 502 13.01 -5.56 -4.79
N SER A 503 13.78 -4.54 -4.38
CA SER A 503 13.24 -3.18 -4.18
C SER A 503 12.85 -2.55 -5.51
N PHE A 504 11.90 -1.60 -5.47
CA PHE A 504 11.49 -0.83 -6.65
C PHE A 504 12.69 -0.21 -7.38
N GLU A 505 13.64 0.38 -6.65
CA GLU A 505 14.78 1.08 -7.22
C GLU A 505 15.67 0.19 -8.09
N SER A 506 15.63 -1.14 -7.91
CA SER A 506 16.34 -2.06 -8.81
C SER A 506 15.77 -2.09 -10.23
N ALA A 507 14.57 -1.56 -10.46
CA ALA A 507 14.01 -1.37 -11.79
C ALA A 507 14.83 -0.38 -12.62
N PHE A 508 15.51 0.59 -11.99
CA PHE A 508 16.31 1.58 -12.72
C PHE A 508 17.53 0.97 -13.42
N ASP A 509 18.03 -0.15 -12.90
CA ASP A 509 19.15 -0.89 -13.48
C ASP A 509 18.67 -1.99 -14.45
N ALA A 510 17.36 -2.16 -14.62
CA ALA A 510 16.80 -3.20 -15.47
C ALA A 510 16.86 -2.79 -16.95
N ALA A 511 17.08 -3.77 -17.83
CA ALA A 511 16.92 -3.53 -19.25
C ALA A 511 15.44 -3.19 -19.57
N PRO A 512 15.16 -2.12 -20.33
CA PRO A 512 13.79 -1.75 -20.66
C PRO A 512 13.14 -2.75 -21.60
N VAL A 513 11.84 -2.98 -21.36
CA VAL A 513 10.96 -3.63 -22.32
C VAL A 513 10.30 -2.53 -23.16
N THR A 514 10.53 -2.54 -24.47
CA THR A 514 9.82 -1.63 -25.38
C THR A 514 8.35 -2.04 -25.47
N LEU A 515 7.45 -1.10 -25.21
CA LEU A 515 6.01 -1.26 -25.36
C LEU A 515 5.53 -0.57 -26.64
N THR A 516 4.31 -0.90 -27.05
CA THR A 516 3.67 -0.37 -28.26
C THR A 516 3.43 1.14 -28.16
N ALA A 517 4.26 1.95 -28.84
CA ALA A 517 3.91 3.34 -29.06
C ALA A 517 2.61 3.41 -29.89
N PRO A 518 1.61 4.24 -29.51
CA PRO A 518 0.39 4.35 -30.29
C PRO A 518 0.69 4.95 -31.66
N SER A 519 0.15 4.33 -32.71
CA SER A 519 0.28 4.86 -34.06
C SER A 519 -0.29 6.28 -34.19
N GLY A 520 0.40 7.12 -34.96
CA GLY A 520 -0.01 8.50 -35.22
C GLY A 520 0.04 9.45 -34.02
N GLU A 521 0.69 9.08 -32.91
CA GLU A 521 1.07 10.03 -31.87
C GLU A 521 2.38 10.71 -32.28
N SER A 522 2.31 11.99 -32.63
CA SER A 522 3.47 12.87 -32.69
C SER A 522 3.69 13.42 -31.29
N GLN A 523 4.94 13.38 -30.79
CA GLN A 523 5.36 14.07 -29.56
C GLN A 523 4.54 13.66 -28.32
N GLY A 524 4.77 12.44 -27.83
CA GLY A 524 4.12 11.97 -26.61
C GLY A 524 4.73 12.58 -25.36
N GLU A 525 3.90 13.26 -24.57
CA GLU A 525 4.31 13.98 -23.35
C GLU A 525 3.60 13.46 -22.09
N ALA A 526 2.80 12.40 -22.20
CA ALA A 526 2.16 11.85 -21.02
C ALA A 526 2.05 10.33 -21.08
N VAL A 527 2.24 9.67 -19.94
CA VAL A 527 1.95 8.25 -19.77
C VAL A 527 1.45 7.95 -18.37
N GLU A 528 0.42 7.11 -18.25
CA GLU A 528 -0.10 6.70 -16.95
C GLU A 528 -0.68 5.30 -17.02
N TYR A 529 -0.44 4.49 -16.00
CA TYR A 529 -1.11 3.19 -15.90
C TYR A 529 -2.61 3.35 -15.69
N ALA A 530 -3.39 2.39 -16.19
CA ALA A 530 -4.74 2.22 -15.71
C ALA A 530 -4.75 2.00 -14.18
N PRO A 531 -5.83 2.37 -13.46
CA PRO A 531 -5.96 2.13 -12.01
C PRO A 531 -6.00 0.67 -11.57
N ASP A 532 -5.73 -0.29 -12.45
CA ASP A 532 -5.53 -1.70 -12.15
C ASP A 532 -4.21 -2.24 -12.74
N GLY A 533 -3.43 -1.39 -13.40
CA GLY A 533 -2.19 -1.73 -14.09
C GLY A 533 -2.35 -2.56 -15.38
N SER A 534 -3.59 -2.84 -15.82
CA SER A 534 -3.91 -3.72 -16.96
C SER A 534 -3.71 -3.06 -18.32
N ALA A 535 -3.70 -1.73 -18.35
CA ALA A 535 -3.51 -0.91 -19.54
C ALA A 535 -2.61 0.27 -19.18
N TYR A 536 -2.24 1.05 -20.18
CA TYR A 536 -1.74 2.39 -19.98
C TYR A 536 -2.41 3.37 -20.92
N TYR A 537 -2.37 4.62 -20.54
CA TYR A 537 -2.88 5.75 -21.28
C TYR A 537 -1.71 6.65 -21.67
N THR A 538 -1.86 7.33 -22.80
CA THR A 538 -0.87 8.28 -23.31
C THR A 538 -1.58 9.38 -24.06
N LEU A 539 -0.94 10.53 -24.05
CA LEU A 539 -1.41 11.76 -24.68
C LEU A 539 -0.20 12.42 -25.35
N GLY A 540 -0.41 12.94 -26.56
CA GLY A 540 0.59 13.74 -27.25
C GLY A 540 0.32 15.22 -27.08
N GLU A 541 1.39 16.00 -27.08
CA GLU A 541 1.37 17.45 -26.98
C GLU A 541 0.93 18.08 -28.29
N ARG A 542 0.08 19.11 -28.14
CA ARG A 542 -0.40 19.99 -29.21
C ARG A 542 -0.74 21.35 -28.62
N GLU A 543 -0.59 22.40 -29.40
CA GLU A 543 -1.02 23.75 -29.00
C GLU A 543 -2.55 23.88 -28.84
N ALA A 544 -3.34 23.01 -29.49
CA ALA A 544 -4.80 23.10 -29.48
C ALA A 544 -5.49 21.74 -29.66
N PRO A 545 -6.74 21.60 -29.16
CA PRO A 545 -7.56 20.40 -29.37
C PRO A 545 -7.90 20.15 -30.85
N PRO A 546 -8.34 18.93 -31.22
CA PRO A 546 -8.60 17.80 -30.33
C PRO A 546 -7.34 17.05 -29.90
N PHE A 547 -7.19 16.81 -28.60
CA PHE A 547 -6.21 15.86 -28.09
C PHE A 547 -6.80 14.45 -28.13
N THR A 548 -5.98 13.42 -28.32
CA THR A 548 -6.46 12.04 -28.38
C THR A 548 -5.91 11.27 -27.19
N LEU A 549 -6.75 11.01 -26.17
CA LEU A 549 -6.38 10.14 -25.06
C LEU A 549 -6.39 8.70 -25.55
N LYS A 550 -5.22 8.08 -25.67
CA LYS A 550 -5.08 6.72 -26.19
C LYS A 550 -4.89 5.74 -25.05
N ARG A 551 -5.67 4.66 -25.08
CA ARG A 551 -5.51 3.50 -24.18
C ARG A 551 -4.84 2.37 -24.95
N VAL A 552 -3.80 1.79 -24.36
CA VAL A 552 -3.12 0.59 -24.86
C VAL A 552 -3.28 -0.51 -23.82
N ASP A 553 -4.06 -1.53 -24.18
CA ASP A 553 -4.28 -2.69 -23.32
C ASP A 553 -3.03 -3.57 -23.29
N ARG A 554 -2.66 -4.03 -22.10
CA ARG A 554 -1.56 -4.97 -21.88
C ARG A 554 -2.18 -6.36 -21.83
N ARG A 555 -1.74 -7.24 -22.73
CA ARG A 555 -2.20 -8.64 -22.77
C ARG A 555 -1.19 -9.57 -22.13
#